data_AF-A0A961DSQ3-F1
#
_entry.id   AF-A0A961DSQ3-F1
#
_cell.length_a   1.000
_cell.length_b   1.000
_cell.length_c   1.000
_cell.angle_alpha   90.00
_cell.angle_beta   90.00
_cell.angle_gamma   90.00
#
_symmetry.space_group_name_H-M   'P 1'
#
loop_
_entity.id
_entity.type
_entity.pdbx_description
1 polymer ?
#
loop_
_entity_poly.entity_id
_entity_poly.type
_entity_poly.pdbx_seq_one_letter_code
_entity_poly.pdbx_strand_id
1 'polypeptide(L)'
;MAHRQGFGRRLAASVAARGPLCVGIDPHPELLEAWGLPRSADGLARFCDICVRAYAGFAVVKPQVAFFEAYGAAGLAVLERTTAALRAHGVLVLADAKRGDIGSTMAAYAQAWVGEG
;
A
#
# COMPACT_ATOMS: atom_id res chain seq x y z
N MET A 1 6.00 26.91 -5.57
CA MET A 1 5.77 25.50 -5.19
C MET A 1 5.93 24.66 -6.44
N ALA A 2 6.86 23.69 -6.45
CA ALA A 2 7.02 22.81 -7.60
C ALA A 2 5.76 21.94 -7.73
N HIS A 3 5.05 22.04 -8.85
CA HIS A 3 3.87 21.21 -9.10
C HIS A 3 4.32 19.75 -9.18
N ARG A 4 3.91 18.91 -8.22
CA ARG A 4 4.12 17.45 -8.30
C ARG A 4 3.55 16.95 -9.63
N GLN A 5 4.35 16.21 -10.39
CA GLN A 5 3.85 15.58 -11.60
C GLN A 5 2.62 14.70 -11.29
N GLY A 6 1.57 14.83 -12.10
CA GLY A 6 0.34 14.04 -11.97
C GLY A 6 0.61 12.53 -11.97
N PHE A 7 -0.25 11.77 -11.29
CA PHE A 7 -0.08 10.32 -11.13
C PHE A 7 0.08 9.58 -12.46
N GLY A 8 -0.70 9.91 -13.49
CA GLY A 8 -0.62 9.26 -14.80
C GLY A 8 0.76 9.35 -15.45
N ARG A 9 1.43 10.51 -15.39
CA ARG A 9 2.80 10.67 -15.91
C ARG A 9 3.82 9.86 -15.09
N ARG A 10 3.69 9.89 -13.77
CA ARG A 10 4.54 9.09 -12.87
C ARG A 10 4.38 7.59 -13.13
N LEU A 11 3.15 7.13 -13.34
CA LEU A 11 2.85 5.73 -13.66
C LEU A 11 3.48 5.31 -15.00
N ALA A 12 3.29 6.10 -16.06
CA ALA A 12 3.88 5.80 -17.36
C ALA A 12 5.42 5.70 -17.29
N ALA A 13 6.06 6.64 -16.59
CA ALA A 13 7.51 6.61 -16.39
C ALA A 13 7.98 5.39 -15.57
N SER A 14 7.27 5.07 -14.49
CA SER A 14 7.59 3.92 -13.63
C SER A 14 7.45 2.60 -14.39
N VAL A 15 6.37 2.43 -15.15
CA VAL A 15 6.13 1.24 -15.98
C VAL A 15 7.18 1.08 -17.08
N ALA A 16 7.57 2.18 -17.74
CA ALA A 16 8.63 2.14 -18.74
C ALA A 16 9.98 1.71 -18.16
N ALA A 17 10.27 2.09 -16.91
CA ALA A 17 11.54 1.77 -16.23
C ALA A 17 11.54 0.40 -15.53
N ARG A 18 10.40 -0.04 -14.99
CA ARG A 18 10.29 -1.17 -14.04
C ARG A 18 9.32 -2.28 -14.48
N GLY A 19 8.70 -2.11 -15.65
CA GLY A 19 7.78 -3.09 -16.24
C GLY A 19 6.30 -2.89 -15.83
N PRO A 20 5.36 -3.41 -16.63
CA PRO A 20 3.91 -3.22 -16.44
C PRO A 20 3.31 -4.22 -15.44
N LEU A 21 3.91 -4.37 -14.25
CA LEU A 21 3.37 -5.23 -13.19
C LEU A 21 2.97 -4.41 -11.97
N CYS A 22 1.76 -4.68 -11.48
CA CYS A 22 1.23 -4.20 -10.21
C CYS A 22 1.15 -5.40 -9.24
N VAL A 23 1.99 -5.40 -8.21
CA VAL A 23 2.08 -6.53 -7.28
C VAL A 23 1.20 -6.28 -6.04
N GLY A 24 0.43 -7.27 -5.62
CA GLY A 24 -0.41 -7.19 -4.42
C GLY A 24 0.37 -7.38 -3.12
N ILE A 25 -0.07 -6.69 -2.06
CA ILE A 25 0.25 -7.05 -0.66
C ILE A 25 -1.09 -7.36 0.00
N ASP A 26 -1.40 -8.66 0.04
CA ASP A 26 -2.71 -9.17 0.46
C ASP A 26 -2.53 -10.19 1.60
N PRO A 27 -2.17 -9.75 2.82
CA PRO A 27 -1.80 -10.61 3.96
C PRO A 27 -3.03 -11.29 4.61
N HIS A 28 -3.84 -11.98 3.81
CA HIS A 28 -4.98 -12.74 4.31
C HIS A 28 -4.51 -13.91 5.19
N PRO A 29 -5.35 -14.37 6.13
CA PRO A 29 -4.92 -15.28 7.19
C PRO A 29 -4.31 -16.61 6.70
N GLU A 30 -4.78 -17.15 5.58
CA GLU A 30 -4.24 -18.37 4.95
C GLU A 30 -2.85 -18.15 4.34
N LEU A 31 -2.58 -16.96 3.79
CA LEU A 31 -1.27 -16.63 3.23
C LEU A 31 -0.23 -16.43 4.33
N LEU A 32 -0.63 -15.81 5.45
CA LEU A 32 0.23 -15.71 6.63
C LEU A 32 0.62 -17.10 7.16
N GLU A 33 -0.35 -18.00 7.28
CA GLU A 33 -0.09 -19.40 7.70
C GLU A 33 0.79 -20.14 6.71
N ALA A 34 0.53 -20.01 5.40
CA ALA A 34 1.37 -20.62 4.36
C ALA A 34 2.83 -20.14 4.40
N TRP A 35 3.07 -18.94 4.93
CA TRP A 35 4.40 -18.36 5.13
C TRP A 35 4.98 -18.65 6.52
N GLY A 36 4.28 -19.43 7.35
CA GLY A 36 4.69 -19.74 8.73
C GLY A 36 4.65 -18.52 9.66
N LEU A 37 3.80 -17.54 9.36
CA LEU A 37 3.65 -16.31 10.14
C LEU A 37 2.38 -16.36 11.00
N PRO A 38 2.42 -15.79 12.22
CA PRO A 38 1.25 -15.79 13.10
C PRO A 38 0.15 -14.86 12.56
N ARG A 39 -1.12 -15.23 12.78
CA ARG A 39 -2.29 -14.39 12.48
C ARG A 39 -2.43 -13.24 13.49
N SER A 40 -1.52 -12.28 13.42
CA SER A 40 -1.38 -11.15 14.34
C SER A 40 -0.80 -9.94 13.63
N ALA A 41 -0.84 -8.76 14.26
CA ALA A 41 -0.20 -7.55 13.74
C ALA A 41 1.32 -7.73 13.53
N ASP A 42 1.99 -8.55 14.34
CA ASP A 42 3.41 -8.85 14.18
C ASP A 42 3.68 -9.74 12.96
N GLY A 43 2.82 -10.74 12.71
CA GLY A 43 2.91 -11.56 11.51
C GLY A 43 2.62 -10.75 10.25
N LEU A 44 1.62 -9.87 10.30
CA LEU A 44 1.33 -8.88 9.27
C LEU A 44 2.54 -7.99 8.97
N ALA A 45 3.20 -7.46 10.01
CA ALA A 45 4.40 -6.63 9.86
C ALA A 45 5.54 -7.40 9.19
N ARG A 46 5.84 -8.61 9.66
CA ARG A 46 6.87 -9.48 9.09
C ARG A 46 6.59 -9.83 7.63
N PHE A 47 5.34 -10.12 7.29
CA PHE A 47 4.92 -10.35 5.90
C PHE A 47 5.21 -9.12 5.04
N CYS A 48 4.79 -7.95 5.49
CA CYS A 48 5.00 -6.69 4.76
C CYS A 48 6.48 -6.35 4.59
N ASP A 49 7.32 -6.56 5.62
CA ASP A 49 8.77 -6.34 5.54
C ASP A 49 9.43 -7.22 4.48
N ILE A 50 8.99 -8.48 4.35
CA ILE A 50 9.46 -9.39 3.29
C ILE A 50 9.02 -8.85 1.92
N CYS A 51 7.75 -8.48 1.77
CA CYS A 51 7.23 -7.92 0.53
C CYS A 51 7.94 -6.62 0.12
N VAL A 52 8.22 -5.69 1.04
CA VAL A 52 8.93 -4.44 0.74
C VAL A 52 10.31 -4.73 0.15
N ARG A 53 11.08 -5.63 0.79
CA ARG A 53 12.42 -6.01 0.30
C ARG A 53 12.34 -6.66 -1.09
N ALA A 54 11.37 -7.55 -1.30
CA ALA A 54 11.20 -8.24 -2.57
C ALA A 54 10.67 -7.31 -3.68
N TYR A 55 9.85 -6.31 -3.33
CA TYR A 55 9.07 -5.54 -4.31
C TYR A 55 9.66 -4.18 -4.66
N ALA A 56 10.79 -3.79 -4.06
CA ALA A 56 11.43 -2.48 -4.27
C ALA A 56 11.71 -2.14 -5.75
N GLY A 57 11.86 -3.15 -6.61
CA GLY A 57 12.11 -3.00 -8.04
C GLY A 57 10.88 -2.82 -8.92
N PHE A 58 9.65 -3.02 -8.42
CA PHE A 58 8.43 -2.93 -9.23
C PHE A 58 7.93 -1.50 -9.42
N ALA A 59 7.12 -1.32 -10.47
CA ALA A 59 6.52 -0.03 -10.79
C ALA A 59 5.44 0.37 -9.78
N VAL A 60 4.57 -0.58 -9.43
CA VAL A 60 3.39 -0.37 -8.60
C VAL A 60 3.22 -1.52 -7.61
N VAL A 61 2.88 -1.19 -6.37
CA VAL A 61 2.42 -2.14 -5.36
C VAL A 61 1.04 -1.72 -4.85
N LYS A 62 0.15 -2.69 -4.69
CA LYS A 62 -1.26 -2.49 -4.33
C LYS A 62 -1.61 -3.23 -3.04
N PRO A 63 -1.41 -2.63 -1.85
CA PRO A 63 -1.90 -3.22 -0.61
C PRO A 63 -3.44 -3.24 -0.58
N GLN A 64 -4.03 -4.38 -0.20
CA GLN A 64 -5.46 -4.47 0.10
C GLN A 64 -5.73 -4.06 1.54
N VAL A 65 -6.32 -2.88 1.71
CA VAL A 65 -6.45 -2.21 3.02
C VAL A 65 -7.27 -3.03 4.01
N ALA A 66 -8.28 -3.78 3.55
CA ALA A 66 -9.13 -4.59 4.42
C ALA A 66 -8.35 -5.61 5.27
N PHE A 67 -7.25 -6.18 4.75
CA PHE A 67 -6.44 -7.14 5.51
C PHE A 67 -5.59 -6.49 6.61
N PHE A 68 -5.38 -5.17 6.54
CA PHE A 68 -4.74 -4.41 7.61
C PHE A 68 -5.79 -3.96 8.64
N GLU A 69 -6.95 -3.49 8.18
CA GLU A 69 -8.07 -3.07 9.05
C GLU A 69 -8.53 -4.16 10.01
N ALA A 70 -8.46 -5.44 9.60
CA ALA A 70 -8.80 -6.59 10.43
C ALA A 70 -7.99 -6.69 11.74
N TYR A 71 -6.84 -6.01 11.82
CA TYR A 71 -5.98 -5.94 13.01
C TYR A 71 -6.05 -4.57 13.73
N GLY A 72 -7.08 -3.77 13.44
CA GLY A 72 -7.34 -2.48 14.08
C GLY A 72 -6.21 -1.46 13.88
N ALA A 73 -5.99 -0.61 14.89
CA ALA A 73 -4.99 0.46 14.84
C ALA A 73 -3.56 -0.06 14.59
N ALA A 74 -3.22 -1.23 15.15
CA ALA A 74 -1.91 -1.84 14.93
C ALA A 74 -1.71 -2.23 13.45
N GLY A 75 -2.75 -2.78 12.80
CA GLY A 75 -2.70 -3.10 11.38
C GLY A 75 -2.59 -1.86 10.49
N LEU A 76 -3.32 -0.79 10.81
CA LEU A 76 -3.19 0.49 10.10
C LEU A 76 -1.79 1.10 10.24
N ALA A 77 -1.17 1.00 11.43
CA ALA A 77 0.21 1.44 11.63
C ALA A 77 1.20 0.61 10.78
N VAL A 78 0.96 -0.69 10.58
CA VAL A 78 1.76 -1.50 9.65
C VAL A 78 1.58 -1.04 8.21
N LEU A 79 0.34 -0.76 7.78
CA LEU A 79 0.05 -0.25 6.44
C LEU A 79 0.77 1.07 6.15
N GLU A 80 0.75 1.98 7.11
CA GLU A 80 1.43 3.28 7.02
C GLU A 80 2.94 3.10 6.81
N ARG A 81 3.60 2.32 7.68
CA ARG A 81 5.05 2.03 7.56
C ARG A 81 5.39 1.33 6.25
N THR A 82 4.58 0.36 5.83
CA THR A 82 4.76 -0.38 4.57
C THR A 82 4.66 0.56 3.36
N THR A 83 3.66 1.42 3.35
CA THR A 83 3.45 2.43 2.31
C THR A 83 4.62 3.41 2.23
N ALA A 84 5.10 3.89 3.38
CA ALA A 84 6.26 4.78 3.45
C ALA A 84 7.54 4.12 2.91
N ALA A 85 7.81 2.87 3.30
CA ALA A 85 8.98 2.13 2.85
C ALA A 85 8.96 1.87 1.32
N LEU A 86 7.82 1.46 0.76
CA LEU A 86 7.66 1.31 -0.70
C LEU A 86 7.92 2.62 -1.44
N ARG A 87 7.34 3.73 -0.95
CA ARG A 87 7.54 5.06 -1.53
C ARG A 87 9.00 5.51 -1.47
N ALA A 88 9.74 5.16 -0.41
CA ALA A 88 11.17 5.45 -0.30
C ALA A 88 12.01 4.74 -1.39
N HIS A 89 11.55 3.58 -1.88
CA HIS A 89 12.15 2.90 -3.03
C HIS A 89 11.67 3.43 -4.40
N GLY A 90 10.87 4.50 -4.42
CA GLY A 90 10.28 5.06 -5.63
C GLY A 90 9.13 4.21 -6.20
N VAL A 91 8.63 3.22 -5.46
CA VAL A 91 7.48 2.41 -5.87
C VAL A 91 6.21 3.23 -5.72
N LEU A 92 5.34 3.20 -6.73
CA LEU A 92 4.02 3.79 -6.62
C LEU A 92 3.11 2.89 -5.79
N VAL A 93 2.43 3.46 -4.80
CA VAL A 93 1.50 2.70 -3.96
C VAL A 93 0.06 3.02 -4.36
N LEU A 94 -0.69 1.99 -4.73
CA LEU A 94 -2.12 2.03 -4.99
C LEU A 94 -2.86 1.42 -3.81
N ALA A 95 -3.36 2.24 -2.88
CA ALA A 95 -4.15 1.74 -1.77
C ALA A 95 -5.52 1.23 -2.27
N ASP A 96 -5.71 -0.08 -2.27
CA ASP A 96 -6.98 -0.70 -2.67
C ASP A 96 -7.94 -0.73 -1.47
N ALA A 97 -8.55 0.43 -1.22
CA ALA A 97 -9.43 0.67 -0.07
C ALA A 97 -10.93 0.65 -0.43
N LYS A 98 -11.26 0.71 -1.73
CA LYS A 98 -12.65 0.73 -2.24
C LYS A 98 -13.57 1.73 -1.52
N ARG A 99 -13.04 2.89 -1.11
CA ARG A 99 -13.81 3.91 -0.39
C ARG A 99 -14.71 4.67 -1.35
N GLY A 100 -15.94 4.88 -0.93
CA GLY A 100 -16.95 5.67 -1.64
C GLY A 100 -18.02 6.10 -0.65
N ASP A 101 -18.28 7.40 -0.62
CA ASP A 101 -19.29 8.04 0.24
C ASP A 101 -19.67 9.39 -0.39
N ILE A 102 -20.45 10.21 0.30
CA ILE A 102 -20.90 11.52 -0.18
C ILE A 102 -20.29 12.66 0.63
N GLY A 103 -20.28 13.86 0.02
CA GLY A 103 -19.99 15.12 0.69
C GLY A 103 -18.75 15.12 1.58
N SER A 104 -18.92 15.53 2.83
CA SER A 104 -17.84 15.63 3.82
C SER A 104 -17.20 14.29 4.18
N THR A 105 -17.94 13.18 4.12
CA THR A 105 -17.39 11.86 4.38
C THR A 105 -16.42 11.45 3.27
N MET A 106 -16.78 11.70 2.01
CA MET A 106 -15.85 11.47 0.89
C MET A 106 -14.64 12.40 0.96
N ALA A 107 -14.81 13.64 1.43
CA ALA A 107 -13.70 14.55 1.66
C ALA A 107 -12.74 14.01 2.74
N ALA A 108 -13.24 13.39 3.81
CA ALA A 108 -12.39 12.74 4.82
C ALA A 108 -11.61 11.55 4.23
N TYR A 109 -12.23 10.72 3.39
CA TYR A 109 -11.49 9.68 2.66
C TYR A 109 -10.44 10.26 1.70
N ALA A 110 -10.76 11.35 1.01
CA ALA A 110 -9.81 12.02 0.14
C ALA A 110 -8.60 12.53 0.94
N GLN A 111 -8.84 13.18 2.09
CA GLN A 111 -7.78 13.63 2.98
C GLN A 111 -6.90 12.46 3.46
N ALA A 112 -7.50 11.33 3.83
CA ALA A 112 -6.76 10.16 4.33
C ALA A 112 -5.88 9.49 3.25
N TRP A 113 -6.34 9.40 2.00
CA TRP A 113 -5.68 8.57 0.98
C TRP A 113 -4.92 9.34 -0.11
N VAL A 114 -5.40 10.53 -0.48
CA VAL A 114 -4.85 11.33 -1.58
C VAL A 114 -4.48 12.76 -1.18
N GLY A 115 -4.83 13.16 0.05
CA GLY A 115 -4.46 14.45 0.62
C GLY A 115 -2.96 14.60 0.85
N GLU A 116 -2.56 15.83 1.13
CA GLU A 116 -1.22 16.10 1.67
C GLU A 116 -1.26 15.79 3.17
N GLY A 117 -0.30 14.97 3.61
CA GLY A 117 -0.04 14.68 5.02
C GLY A 117 1.11 15.54 5.53
#